data_AF-A0A850X5Q1-F1
#
_entry.id   AF-A0A850X5Q1-F1
#
_cell.length_a   1.000
_cell.length_b   1.000
_cell.length_c   1.000
_cell.angle_alpha   90.00
_cell.angle_beta   90.00
_cell.angle_gamma   90.00
#
_symmetry.space_group_name_H-M   'P 1'
#
loop_
_entity.id
_entity.type
_entity.pdbx_description
1 polymer ?
#
loop_
_entity_poly.entity_id
_entity_poly.type
_entity_poly.pdbx_seq_one_letter_code
_entity_poly.pdbx_strand_id
1 'polypeptide(L)'
;RQNCVEFYPVFLTALWTAGWFFNQELASFLGVFYVFARYKYFHGYVQSAKGRLTGFYMNVIILICLIILGVAGIVDSFLDEYLDFSIMKILRKLF
;
A
#
# COMPACT_ATOMS: atom_id res chain seq x y z
N ARG A 1 7.20 11.30 -16.40
CA ARG A 1 8.24 11.31 -15.33
C ARG A 1 7.77 12.05 -14.09
N GLN A 2 7.22 13.28 -14.19
CA GLN A 2 6.67 14.06 -13.05
C GLN A 2 5.75 13.25 -12.11
N ASN A 3 4.71 12.59 -12.64
CA ASN A 3 3.79 11.78 -11.81
C ASN A 3 4.50 10.70 -10.98
N CYS A 4 5.57 10.07 -11.48
CA CYS A 4 6.24 9.04 -10.69
C CYS A 4 6.96 9.62 -9.46
N VAL A 5 7.50 10.83 -9.58
CA VAL A 5 8.24 11.50 -8.50
C VAL A 5 7.30 11.98 -7.40
N GLU A 6 6.11 12.46 -7.74
CA GLU A 6 5.13 12.96 -6.77
C GLU A 6 4.50 11.85 -5.92
N PHE A 7 4.26 10.70 -6.52
CA PHE A 7 3.62 9.57 -5.84
C PHE A 7 4.60 8.64 -5.10
N TYR A 8 5.91 8.76 -5.34
CA TYR A 8 6.92 7.91 -4.70
C TYR A 8 7.04 8.16 -3.19
N PRO A 9 7.07 9.41 -2.69
CA PRO A 9 7.01 9.68 -1.25
C PRO A 9 5.75 9.12 -0.60
N VAL A 10 4.58 9.31 -1.22
CA VAL A 10 3.29 8.81 -0.70
C VAL A 10 3.30 7.29 -0.59
N PHE A 11 3.83 6.60 -1.60
CA PHE A 11 4.02 5.16 -1.57
C PHE A 11 4.93 4.73 -0.42
N LEU A 12 6.10 5.38 -0.30
CA LEU A 12 7.08 5.03 0.72
C LEU A 12 6.49 5.22 2.12
N THR A 13 5.81 6.35 2.37
CA THR A 13 5.14 6.59 3.66
C THR A 13 4.07 5.53 3.95
N ALA A 14 3.22 5.20 2.97
CA ALA A 14 2.17 4.21 3.17
C ALA A 14 2.73 2.79 3.39
N LEU A 15 3.78 2.43 2.66
CA LEU A 15 4.46 1.13 2.76
C LEU A 15 5.05 0.92 4.16
N TRP A 16 5.83 1.90 4.66
CA TRP A 16 6.45 1.79 5.98
C TRP A 16 5.42 1.79 7.09
N THR A 17 4.39 2.66 7.01
CA THR A 17 3.31 2.67 7.98
C THR A 17 2.57 1.33 8.01
N ALA A 18 2.17 0.79 6.85
CA ALA A 18 1.50 -0.51 6.79
C ALA A 18 2.39 -1.66 7.28
N GLY A 19 3.70 -1.62 6.96
CA GLY A 19 4.64 -2.64 7.39
C GLY A 19 4.88 -2.65 8.89
N TRP A 20 4.98 -1.47 9.51
CA TRP A 20 5.26 -1.33 10.94
C TRP A 20 4.03 -1.57 11.82
N PHE A 21 2.88 -1.00 11.43
CA PHE A 21 1.67 -1.02 12.27
C PHE A 21 0.74 -2.19 11.98
N PHE A 22 0.81 -2.81 10.79
CA PHE A 22 -0.09 -3.90 10.42
C PHE A 22 0.65 -5.22 10.20
N ASN A 23 1.29 -5.40 9.04
CA ASN A 23 1.98 -6.65 8.72
C ASN A 23 3.07 -6.41 7.67
N GLN A 24 4.31 -6.76 8.03
CA GLN A 24 5.48 -6.55 7.18
C GLN A 24 5.46 -7.40 5.89
N GLU A 25 4.97 -8.64 5.95
CA GLU A 25 4.90 -9.53 4.79
C GLU A 25 3.89 -9.04 3.76
N LEU A 26 2.68 -8.68 4.20
CA LEU A 26 1.64 -8.13 3.33
C LEU A 26 2.03 -6.78 2.74
N ALA A 27 2.63 -5.89 3.54
CA ALA A 27 3.12 -4.61 3.05
C ALA A 27 4.23 -4.81 1.99
N SER A 28 5.19 -5.69 2.23
CA SER A 28 6.25 -6.02 1.27
C SER A 28 5.69 -6.59 -0.04
N PHE A 29 4.76 -7.54 0.06
CA PHE A 29 4.08 -8.12 -1.10
C PHE A 29 3.40 -7.05 -1.94
N LEU A 30 2.58 -6.19 -1.33
CA LEU A 30 1.94 -5.06 -2.01
C LEU A 30 2.96 -4.06 -2.58
N GLY A 31 4.08 -3.84 -1.90
CA GLY A 31 5.18 -3.03 -2.39
C GLY A 31 5.78 -3.55 -3.71
N VAL A 32 6.00 -4.87 -3.82
CA VAL A 32 6.46 -5.49 -5.08
C VAL A 32 5.42 -5.31 -6.19
N PHE A 33 4.13 -5.50 -5.89
CA PHE A 33 3.06 -5.23 -6.87
C PHE A 33 3.05 -3.78 -7.34
N TYR A 34 3.31 -2.82 -6.45
CA TYR A 34 3.39 -1.40 -6.80
C TYR A 34 4.52 -1.16 -7.82
N VAL A 35 5.71 -1.71 -7.57
CA VAL A 35 6.85 -1.60 -8.49
C VAL A 35 6.52 -2.24 -9.84
N PHE A 36 5.84 -3.39 -9.86
CA PHE A 36 5.39 -4.01 -11.10
C PHE A 36 4.34 -3.17 -11.86
N ALA A 37 3.36 -2.60 -11.15
CA ALA A 37 2.38 -1.70 -11.74
C ALA A 37 3.04 -0.43 -12.30
N ARG A 38 4.09 0.08 -11.66
CA ARG A 38 4.94 1.17 -12.18
C ARG A 38 5.68 0.78 -13.44
N TYR A 39 6.25 -0.41 -13.50
CA TYR A 39 6.88 -0.93 -14.70
C TYR A 39 5.88 -1.00 -15.87
N LYS A 40 4.68 -1.56 -15.64
CA LYS A 40 3.60 -1.60 -16.63
C LYS A 40 3.12 -0.21 -17.05
N TYR A 41 3.01 0.74 -16.12
CA TYR A 41 2.66 2.13 -16.43
C TYR A 41 3.67 2.78 -17.37
N PHE A 42 4.97 2.61 -17.10
CA PHE A 42 6.03 3.20 -17.93
C PHE A 42 6.06 2.57 -19.32
N HIS A 43 5.98 1.25 -19.40
CA HIS A 43 5.98 0.54 -20.68
C HIS A 43 4.75 0.89 -21.55
N GLY A 44 3.57 0.92 -20.93
CA GLY A 44 2.33 1.33 -21.62
C GLY A 44 2.35 2.80 -22.06
N TYR A 45 3.01 3.68 -21.29
CA TYR A 45 3.17 5.10 -21.63
C TYR A 45 4.04 5.31 -22.88
N VAL A 46 5.10 4.51 -23.05
CA VAL A 46 5.98 4.58 -24.24
C VAL A 46 5.24 4.13 -25.51
N GLN A 47 4.34 3.16 -25.38
CA GLN A 47 3.64 2.57 -26.52
C GLN A 47 2.44 3.41 -26.99
N SER A 48 1.70 4.05 -26.08
CA SER A 48 0.52 4.88 -26.42
C SER A 48 0.07 5.75 -25.25
N ALA A 49 -0.42 6.96 -25.54
CA ALA A 49 -0.96 7.86 -24.52
C ALA A 49 -2.17 7.27 -23.75
N LYS A 50 -2.92 6.33 -24.36
CA LYS A 50 -4.01 5.59 -23.69
C LYS A 50 -3.48 4.37 -22.90
N GLY A 51 -2.35 3.79 -23.31
CA GLY A 51 -1.73 2.63 -22.65
C GLY A 51 -1.27 2.89 -21.21
N ARG A 52 -1.15 4.16 -20.81
CA ARG A 52 -0.80 4.56 -19.44
C ARG A 52 -1.91 4.33 -18.40
N LEU A 53 -3.18 4.26 -18.82
CA LEU A 53 -4.32 4.24 -17.89
C LEU A 53 -4.36 2.97 -17.05
N THR A 54 -4.13 1.80 -17.66
CA THR A 54 -4.18 0.50 -16.97
C THR A 54 -3.15 0.42 -15.84
N GLY A 55 -1.89 0.80 -16.11
CA GLY A 55 -0.85 0.84 -15.08
C GLY A 55 -1.08 1.92 -14.02
N PHE A 56 -1.80 3.00 -14.36
CA PHE A 56 -2.15 4.05 -13.41
C PHE A 56 -3.18 3.55 -12.40
N TYR A 57 -4.29 2.95 -12.86
CA TYR A 57 -5.32 2.41 -11.96
C TYR A 57 -4.77 1.33 -11.04
N MET A 58 -3.92 0.43 -11.55
CA MET A 58 -3.26 -0.59 -10.72
C MET A 58 -2.43 0.06 -9.59
N ASN A 59 -1.64 1.10 -9.90
CA ASN A 59 -0.88 1.82 -8.88
C ASN A 59 -1.76 2.47 -7.82
N VAL A 60 -2.87 3.09 -8.24
CA VAL A 60 -3.82 3.76 -7.32
C VAL A 60 -4.47 2.74 -6.39
N ILE A 61 -4.92 1.59 -6.91
CA ILE A 61 -5.52 0.52 -6.11
C ILE A 61 -4.54 0.03 -5.05
N ILE A 62 -3.31 -0.28 -5.45
CA ILE A 62 -2.28 -0.77 -4.51
C ILE A 62 -1.97 0.27 -3.43
N LEU A 63 -1.89 1.55 -3.82
CA LEU A 63 -1.64 2.64 -2.87
C LEU A 63 -2.78 2.80 -1.87
N ILE A 64 -4.04 2.72 -2.33
CA ILE A 64 -5.22 2.74 -1.46
C ILE A 64 -5.20 1.55 -0.50
N CYS A 65 -4.86 0.34 -0.97
CA CYS A 65 -4.73 -0.83 -0.10
C CYS A 65 -3.67 -0.60 0.99
N LEU A 66 -2.49 -0.09 0.64
CA LEU A 66 -1.44 0.22 1.63
C LEU A 66 -1.89 1.26 2.65
N ILE A 67 -2.60 2.32 2.21
CA ILE A 67 -3.13 3.34 3.12
C ILE A 67 -4.16 2.74 4.08
N ILE A 68 -5.11 1.93 3.57
CA ILE A 68 -6.12 1.27 4.41
C ILE A 68 -5.46 0.37 5.45
N LEU A 69 -4.47 -0.42 5.05
CA LEU A 69 -3.71 -1.29 5.97
C LEU A 69 -2.96 -0.48 7.02
N GLY A 70 -2.31 0.62 6.63
CA GLY A 70 -1.61 1.51 7.54
C GLY A 70 -2.56 2.16 8.56
N VAL A 71 -3.70 2.69 8.09
CA VAL A 71 -4.73 3.26 8.97
C VAL A 71 -5.29 2.20 9.92
N ALA A 72 -5.61 1.00 9.41
CA ALA A 72 -6.11 -0.10 10.23
C ALA A 72 -5.11 -0.51 11.32
N GLY A 73 -3.82 -0.62 10.99
CA GLY A 73 -2.77 -0.93 11.96
C GLY A 73 -2.61 0.15 13.03
N ILE A 74 -2.66 1.42 12.64
CA ILE A 74 -2.62 2.54 13.58
C ILE A 74 -3.83 2.48 14.51
N VAL A 75 -5.04 2.36 13.95
CA VAL A 75 -6.29 2.29 14.72
C VAL A 75 -6.24 1.12 15.70
N ASP A 76 -5.82 -0.08 15.28
CA ASP A 76 -5.68 -1.23 16.18
C ASP A 76 -4.67 -0.96 17.31
N SER A 77 -3.54 -0.30 17.01
CA SER A 77 -2.55 0.08 18.02
C SER A 77 -3.13 1.02 19.08
N PHE A 78 -3.91 2.03 18.64
CA PHE A 78 -4.63 2.92 19.57
C PHE A 78 -5.74 2.20 20.35
N LEU A 79 -6.47 1.27 19.73
CA LEU A 79 -7.50 0.51 20.47
C LEU A 79 -6.87 -0.40 21.53
N ASP A 80 -5.75 -1.05 21.24
CA ASP A 80 -5.05 -1.90 22.21
C ASP A 80 -4.53 -1.04 23.39
N GLU A 81 -3.95 0.13 23.12
CA GLU A 81 -3.39 0.99 24.17
C GLU A 81 -4.46 1.65 25.07
N TYR A 82 -5.60 2.07 24.51
CA TYR A 82 -6.61 2.84 25.24
C TYR A 82 -7.80 2.02 25.73
N LEU A 83 -8.15 0.92 25.06
CA LEU A 83 -9.32 0.11 25.35
C LEU A 83 -8.99 -1.35 25.74
N ASP A 84 -7.69 -1.72 25.75
CA ASP A 84 -7.19 -3.09 25.96
C ASP A 84 -7.87 -4.13 25.04
N PHE A 85 -8.30 -3.66 23.86
CA PHE A 85 -9.03 -4.41 22.87
C PHE A 85 -8.24 -4.45 21.57
N SER A 86 -7.61 -5.59 21.26
CA SER A 86 -6.88 -5.76 19.99
C SER A 86 -7.61 -6.72 19.04
N ILE A 87 -8.02 -6.17 17.90
CA ILE A 87 -8.59 -6.92 16.78
C ILE A 87 -7.48 -7.75 16.11
N MET A 88 -6.26 -7.21 16.01
CA MET A 88 -5.11 -7.94 15.48
C MET A 88 -4.73 -9.16 16.30
N LYS A 89 -4.82 -9.11 17.64
CA LYS A 89 -4.59 -10.28 18.50
C LYS A 89 -5.62 -11.39 18.21
N ILE A 90 -6.88 -11.03 17.95
CA ILE A 90 -7.94 -11.98 17.60
C ILE A 90 -7.69 -12.59 16.21
N LEU A 91 -7.37 -11.75 15.21
CA LEU A 91 -7.04 -12.19 13.84
C LEU A 91 -5.85 -13.14 13.80
N ARG A 92 -4.80 -12.85 14.58
CA ARG A 92 -3.59 -13.67 14.70
C ARG A 92 -3.80 -14.94 15.54
N LYS A 93 -4.92 -15.06 16.26
CA LYS A 93 -5.31 -16.28 17.00
C LYS A 93 -6.15 -17.22 16.13
N LEU A 94 -6.77 -16.68 15.08
CA LEU A 94 -7.65 -17.39 14.15
C LEU A 94 -6.91 -18.04 12.98
N PHE A 95 -5.64 -17.67 12.77
CA PHE A 95 -4.76 -18.15 11.72
C PHE A 95 -3.45 -18.65 12.33
#